data_AF-A0A925JY29-F1
#
_entry.id   AF-A0A925JY29-F1
#
_cell.length_a   1.000
_cell.length_b   1.000
_cell.length_c   1.000
_cell.angle_alpha   90.00
_cell.angle_beta   90.00
_cell.angle_gamma   90.00
#
_symmetry.space_group_name_H-M   'P 1'
#
loop_
_entity.id
_entity.type
_entity.pdbx_description
1 polymer ?
#
loop_
_entity_poly.entity_id
_entity_poly.type
_entity_poly.pdbx_seq_one_letter_code
_entity_poly.pdbx_strand_id
1 'polypeptide(L)'
;MPRKLNTFVSFLLAFALVPAANAQTQEKRDATTRTPQATTKRGTIGKRAAADAARARRNALEAVAVLREVAEAARSFDDLYESVSTQANAAYVLWPHDEQTARAILRRAWEAATAPGAEDKARGLGTFDDPREDARDAL
;
A
#
# COMPACT_ATOMS: atom_id res chain seq x y z
N MET A 1 -15.89 6.17 48.33
CA MET A 1 -16.74 5.49 47.34
C MET A 1 -15.87 4.66 46.42
N PRO A 2 -15.93 3.31 46.46
CA PRO A 2 -15.09 2.45 45.63
C PRO A 2 -15.72 2.20 44.26
N ARG A 3 -14.94 2.34 43.19
CA ARG A 3 -15.31 1.92 41.83
C ARG A 3 -14.84 0.47 41.62
N LYS A 4 -15.77 -0.42 41.32
CA LYS A 4 -15.52 -1.79 40.82
C LYS A 4 -16.04 -1.90 39.37
N LEU A 5 -15.52 -2.92 38.67
CA LEU A 5 -15.89 -3.42 37.33
C LEU A 5 -15.36 -2.55 36.16
N ASN A 6 -14.67 -3.05 35.13
CA ASN A 6 -14.69 -4.39 34.56
C ASN A 6 -13.39 -4.81 33.86
N THR A 7 -13.12 -6.09 34.04
CA THR A 7 -12.09 -6.95 33.48
C THR A 7 -12.52 -7.50 32.11
N PHE A 8 -11.54 -7.93 31.30
CA PHE A 8 -11.64 -8.87 30.17
C PHE A 8 -12.39 -8.44 28.90
N VAL A 9 -11.66 -8.28 27.79
CA VAL A 9 -11.82 -9.13 26.60
C VAL A 9 -10.44 -9.35 25.97
N SER A 10 -9.80 -10.46 26.36
CA SER A 10 -8.74 -11.09 25.57
C SER A 10 -9.37 -11.61 24.28
N PHE A 11 -8.95 -11.11 23.12
CA PHE A 11 -9.35 -11.70 21.86
C PHE A 11 -8.50 -12.96 21.63
N LEU A 12 -9.12 -14.10 21.95
CA LEU A 12 -8.59 -15.45 21.80
C LEU A 12 -8.20 -15.71 20.34
N LEU A 13 -6.90 -15.91 20.14
CA LEU A 13 -6.28 -16.48 18.96
C LEU A 13 -6.72 -17.95 18.84
N ALA A 14 -7.79 -18.22 18.09
CA ALA A 14 -8.22 -19.57 17.75
C ALA A 14 -7.34 -20.12 16.61
N PHE A 15 -6.17 -20.65 16.96
CA PHE A 15 -5.34 -21.46 16.07
C PHE A 15 -6.00 -22.84 15.93
N ALA A 16 -6.71 -23.06 14.82
CA ALA A 16 -7.22 -24.39 14.48
C ALA A 16 -6.05 -25.29 14.07
N LEU A 17 -5.53 -26.05 15.04
CA LEU A 17 -4.59 -27.14 14.85
C LEU A 17 -5.39 -28.35 14.33
N VAL A 18 -5.29 -28.66 13.03
CA VAL A 18 -5.83 -29.92 12.47
C VAL A 18 -4.71 -30.96 12.49
N PRO A 19 -4.86 -32.09 13.22
CA PRO A 19 -3.95 -33.22 13.14
C PRO A 19 -4.40 -34.12 11.99
N ALA A 20 -3.57 -34.30 10.96
CA ALA A 20 -3.77 -35.37 9.99
C ALA A 20 -2.80 -36.50 10.33
N ALA A 21 -3.35 -37.53 10.94
CA ALA A 21 -2.71 -38.80 11.27
C ALA A 21 -2.13 -39.44 10.00
N ASN A 22 -0.85 -39.77 10.07
CA ASN A 22 -0.13 -40.51 9.04
C ASN A 22 -0.23 -42.00 9.39
N ALA A 23 -1.23 -42.70 8.83
CA ALA A 23 -1.30 -44.16 8.85
C ALA A 23 -2.25 -44.67 7.77
N GLN A 24 -1.73 -45.18 6.66
CA GLN A 24 -2.13 -46.48 6.11
C GLN A 24 -1.27 -46.87 4.91
N THR A 25 -0.46 -47.89 5.15
CA THR A 25 -0.02 -48.89 4.19
C THR A 25 -1.20 -49.45 3.40
N GLN A 26 -1.10 -49.46 2.06
CA GLN A 26 -1.69 -50.52 1.24
C GLN A 26 -0.78 -50.89 0.08
N GLU A 27 -0.48 -52.17 0.05
CA GLU A 27 0.32 -52.92 -0.90
C GLU A 27 -0.55 -53.28 -2.14
N LYS A 28 0.08 -53.29 -3.32
CA LYS A 28 -0.26 -54.04 -4.55
C LYS A 28 -1.69 -53.98 -5.12
N ARG A 29 -1.75 -53.57 -6.41
CA ARG A 29 -2.18 -54.46 -7.50
C ARG A 29 -1.77 -53.92 -8.87
N ASP A 30 -1.24 -54.85 -9.65
CA ASP A 30 -0.79 -54.70 -11.03
C ASP A 30 -1.90 -54.39 -12.04
N ALA A 31 -1.43 -53.98 -13.22
CA ALA A 31 -1.96 -54.29 -14.54
C ALA A 31 -2.94 -53.30 -15.22
N THR A 32 -2.38 -52.65 -16.25
CA THR A 32 -2.84 -52.78 -17.65
C THR A 32 -3.99 -51.88 -18.13
N THR A 33 -3.58 -50.97 -19.03
CA THR A 33 -4.33 -50.31 -20.11
C THR A 33 -5.38 -49.26 -19.73
N ARG A 34 -5.00 -48.00 -19.93
CA ARG A 34 -5.56 -47.13 -20.98
C ARG A 34 -5.14 -45.69 -20.68
N THR A 35 -4.35 -45.12 -21.58
CA THR A 35 -4.34 -43.69 -21.82
C THR A 35 -5.77 -43.24 -22.12
N PRO A 36 -6.26 -42.17 -21.47
CA PRO A 36 -6.92 -41.14 -22.24
C PRO A 36 -6.11 -39.86 -22.09
N GLN A 37 -5.51 -39.49 -23.22
CA GLN A 37 -4.98 -38.19 -23.55
C GLN A 37 -5.99 -37.09 -23.17
N ALA A 38 -5.80 -36.49 -22.00
CA ALA A 38 -6.57 -35.34 -21.52
C ALA A 38 -5.63 -34.31 -20.87
N THR A 39 -4.51 -34.01 -21.52
CA THR A 39 -3.44 -33.17 -20.93
C THR A 39 -3.10 -31.92 -21.74
N THR A 40 -3.85 -31.53 -22.76
CA THR A 40 -3.44 -30.39 -23.61
C THR A 40 -4.09 -29.05 -23.22
N LYS A 41 -5.31 -29.03 -22.67
CA LYS A 41 -6.00 -27.75 -22.35
C LYS A 41 -5.62 -27.13 -21.00
N ARG A 42 -5.21 -27.94 -20.01
CA ARG A 42 -4.80 -27.42 -18.69
C ARG A 42 -3.40 -26.78 -18.73
N GLY A 43 -2.52 -27.26 -19.61
CA GLY A 43 -1.18 -26.69 -19.81
C GLY A 43 -1.20 -25.29 -20.46
N THR A 44 -2.15 -25.00 -21.34
CA THR A 44 -2.25 -23.68 -21.99
C THR A 44 -2.86 -22.61 -21.07
N ILE A 45 -3.81 -22.97 -20.20
CA ILE A 45 -4.39 -22.05 -19.21
C ILE A 45 -3.35 -21.68 -18.15
N GLY A 46 -2.59 -22.65 -17.63
CA GLY A 46 -1.51 -22.38 -16.67
C GLY A 46 -0.40 -21.50 -17.24
N LYS A 47 -0.03 -21.70 -18.52
CA LYS A 47 0.96 -20.85 -19.20
C LYS A 47 0.48 -19.40 -19.39
N ARG A 48 -0.80 -19.19 -19.73
CA ARG A 48 -1.38 -17.85 -19.85
C ARG A 48 -1.44 -17.13 -18.51
N ALA A 49 -1.97 -17.78 -17.47
CA ALA A 49 -2.03 -17.21 -16.13
C ALA A 49 -0.63 -16.85 -15.58
N ALA A 50 0.39 -17.68 -15.83
CA ALA A 50 1.77 -17.37 -15.46
C ALA A 50 2.34 -16.18 -16.25
N ALA A 51 2.03 -16.07 -17.55
CA ALA A 51 2.45 -14.94 -18.36
C ALA A 51 1.77 -13.62 -17.94
N ASP A 52 0.49 -13.67 -17.57
CA ASP A 52 -0.27 -12.53 -17.07
C ASP A 52 0.25 -12.09 -15.70
N ALA A 53 0.51 -13.03 -14.79
CA ALA A 53 1.13 -12.74 -13.50
C ALA A 53 2.53 -12.12 -13.65
N ALA A 54 3.34 -12.63 -14.59
CA ALA A 54 4.65 -12.06 -14.89
C ALA A 54 4.55 -10.63 -15.46
N ARG A 55 3.54 -10.35 -16.28
CA ARG A 55 3.26 -9.00 -16.78
C ARG A 55 2.82 -8.07 -15.66
N ALA A 56 1.87 -8.50 -14.83
CA ALA A 56 1.41 -7.73 -13.68
C ALA A 56 2.56 -7.37 -12.72
N ARG A 57 3.47 -8.32 -12.47
CA ARG A 57 4.66 -8.07 -11.66
C ARG A 57 5.58 -7.00 -12.28
N ARG A 58 5.82 -7.03 -13.60
CA ARG A 58 6.62 -6.01 -14.27
C ARG A 58 5.96 -4.64 -14.17
N ASN A 59 4.66 -4.56 -14.44
CA ASN A 59 3.90 -3.31 -14.35
C ASN A 59 3.94 -2.74 -12.92
N ALA A 60 3.86 -3.60 -11.89
CA ALA A 60 3.98 -3.17 -10.49
C ALA A 60 5.38 -2.60 -10.19
N LEU A 61 6.45 -3.23 -10.69
CA LEU A 61 7.81 -2.72 -10.51
C LEU A 61 8.02 -1.37 -11.22
N GLU A 62 7.45 -1.20 -12.41
CA GLU A 62 7.48 0.06 -13.15
C GLU A 62 6.69 1.16 -12.43
N ALA A 63 5.48 0.86 -11.96
CA ALA A 63 4.68 1.79 -11.16
C ALA A 63 5.40 2.20 -9.87
N VAL A 64 6.08 1.27 -9.21
CA VAL A 64 6.94 1.56 -8.04
C VAL A 64 8.06 2.54 -8.39
N ALA A 65 8.72 2.38 -9.54
CA ALA A 65 9.76 3.31 -9.97
C ALA A 65 9.19 4.71 -10.21
N VAL A 66 8.06 4.81 -10.93
CA VAL A 66 7.37 6.08 -11.19
C VAL A 66 6.94 6.77 -9.90
N LEU A 67 6.38 6.04 -8.93
CA LEU A 67 5.98 6.63 -7.63
C LEU A 67 7.16 7.23 -6.87
N ARG A 68 8.36 6.66 -6.99
CA ARG A 68 9.58 7.24 -6.39
C ARG A 68 9.97 8.53 -7.10
N GLU A 69 9.91 8.55 -8.43
CA GLU A 69 10.19 9.75 -9.21
C GLU A 69 9.20 10.87 -8.89
N VAL A 70 7.91 10.57 -8.79
CA VAL A 70 6.87 11.53 -8.38
C VAL A 70 7.16 12.10 -7.00
N ALA A 71 7.51 11.25 -6.03
CA ALA A 71 7.85 11.71 -4.69
C ALA A 71 9.09 12.63 -4.68
N GLU A 72 10.12 12.33 -5.48
CA GLU A 72 11.30 13.20 -5.57
C GLU A 72 10.99 14.50 -6.34
N ALA A 73 10.19 14.45 -7.41
CA ALA A 73 9.79 15.63 -8.17
C ALA A 73 8.93 16.59 -7.34
N ALA A 74 8.02 16.07 -6.52
CA ALA A 74 7.17 16.87 -5.63
C ALA A 74 7.97 17.75 -4.66
N ARG A 75 9.23 17.41 -4.36
CA ARG A 75 10.10 18.24 -3.52
C ARG A 75 10.48 19.58 -4.17
N SER A 76 10.32 19.70 -5.47
CA SER A 76 10.58 20.93 -6.22
C SER A 76 9.39 21.87 -6.29
N PHE A 77 8.24 21.49 -5.73
CA PHE A 77 7.07 22.36 -5.70
C PHE A 77 7.30 23.54 -4.77
N ASP A 78 6.87 24.72 -5.21
CA ASP A 78 6.97 25.97 -4.44
C ASP A 78 6.01 25.96 -3.24
N ASP A 79 4.83 25.36 -3.40
CA ASP A 79 3.88 25.15 -2.31
C ASP A 79 4.32 23.97 -1.44
N LEU A 80 4.65 24.28 -0.19
CA LEU A 80 5.03 23.29 0.81
C LEU A 80 3.90 22.29 1.08
N TYR A 81 2.64 22.73 1.11
CA TYR A 81 1.51 21.85 1.33
C TYR A 81 1.39 20.84 0.18
N GLU A 82 1.42 21.32 -1.06
CA GLU A 82 1.34 20.46 -2.25
C GLU A 82 2.53 19.49 -2.33
N SER A 83 3.73 19.97 -2.01
CA SER A 83 4.95 19.15 -1.95
C SER A 83 4.82 17.99 -0.96
N VAL A 84 4.42 18.30 0.29
CA VAL A 84 4.30 17.33 1.38
C VAL A 84 3.14 16.36 1.12
N SER A 85 1.99 16.87 0.67
CA SER A 85 0.81 16.06 0.35
C SER A 85 1.10 15.07 -0.77
N THR A 86 1.76 15.51 -1.85
CA THR A 86 2.11 14.63 -2.98
C THR A 86 3.10 13.54 -2.56
N GLN A 87 4.11 13.89 -1.75
CA GLN A 87 5.04 12.91 -1.19
C GLN A 87 4.35 11.89 -0.28
N ALA A 88 3.43 12.34 0.59
CA ALA A 88 2.68 11.45 1.48
C ALA A 88 1.78 10.48 0.70
N ASN A 89 1.12 10.96 -0.35
CA ASN A 89 0.29 10.13 -1.23
C ASN A 89 1.13 9.08 -1.97
N ALA A 90 2.27 9.48 -2.54
CA ALA A 90 3.19 8.54 -3.18
C ALA A 90 3.69 7.47 -2.20
N ALA A 91 4.05 7.87 -0.96
CA ALA A 91 4.46 6.94 0.08
C ALA A 91 3.33 5.97 0.48
N TYR A 92 2.09 6.44 0.61
CA TYR A 92 0.94 5.60 0.93
C TYR A 92 0.73 4.49 -0.11
N VAL A 93 0.76 4.84 -1.40
CA VAL A 93 0.61 3.87 -2.49
C VAL A 93 1.80 2.91 -2.56
N LEU A 94 3.00 3.40 -2.25
CA LEU A 94 4.22 2.59 -2.25
C LEU A 94 4.29 1.58 -1.10
N TRP A 95 3.59 1.84 0.02
CA TRP A 95 3.71 1.09 1.27
C TRP A 95 3.62 -0.44 1.14
N PRO A 96 2.67 -1.03 0.38
CA PRO A 96 2.56 -2.48 0.23
C PRO A 96 3.68 -3.13 -0.60
N HIS A 97 4.44 -2.32 -1.35
CA HIS A 97 5.43 -2.79 -2.32
C HIS A 97 6.87 -2.53 -1.86
N ASP A 98 7.11 -1.40 -1.20
CA ASP A 98 8.40 -1.04 -0.61
C ASP A 98 8.18 -0.15 0.62
N GLU A 99 7.96 -0.81 1.76
CA GLU A 99 7.71 -0.15 3.03
C GLU A 99 8.88 0.74 3.47
N GLN A 100 10.12 0.30 3.22
CA GLN A 100 11.31 1.04 3.66
C GLN A 100 11.41 2.38 2.92
N THR A 101 11.22 2.37 1.61
CA THR A 101 11.23 3.58 0.80
C THR A 101 10.04 4.47 1.14
N ALA A 102 8.84 3.90 1.31
CA ALA A 102 7.65 4.66 1.72
C ALA A 102 7.86 5.38 3.05
N ARG A 103 8.41 4.69 4.06
CA ARG A 103 8.74 5.28 5.37
C ARG A 103 9.79 6.38 5.25
N ALA A 104 10.78 6.22 4.38
CA ALA A 104 11.80 7.24 4.15
C ALA A 104 11.23 8.49 3.47
N ILE A 105 10.30 8.34 2.53
CA ILE A 105 9.58 9.46 1.91
C ILE A 105 8.71 10.17 2.96
N LEU A 106 7.88 9.42 3.69
CA LEU A 106 6.98 9.99 4.70
C LEU A 106 7.73 10.74 5.80
N ARG A 107 8.85 10.19 6.28
CA ARG A 107 9.69 10.86 7.28
C ARG A 107 10.26 12.19 6.77
N ARG A 108 10.75 12.22 5.52
CA ARG A 108 11.26 13.46 4.91
C ARG A 108 10.15 14.51 4.73
N ALA A 109 8.98 14.08 4.26
CA ALA A 109 7.82 14.95 4.11
C ALA A 109 7.37 15.53 5.46
N TRP A 110 7.37 14.70 6.52
CA TRP A 110 7.12 15.14 7.88
C TRP A 110 8.15 16.16 8.37
N GLU A 111 9.44 15.87 8.22
CA GLU A 111 10.53 16.79 8.58
C GLU A 111 10.37 18.15 7.90
N ALA A 112 10.02 18.18 6.62
CA ALA A 112 9.76 19.41 5.87
C ALA A 112 8.54 20.18 6.40
N ALA A 113 7.45 19.48 6.70
CA ALA A 113 6.22 20.07 7.23
C ALA A 113 6.36 20.60 8.66
N THR A 114 7.29 20.05 9.44
CA THR A 114 7.56 20.46 10.83
C THR A 114 8.80 21.33 11.00
N ALA A 115 9.43 21.74 9.90
CA ALA A 115 10.59 22.61 9.94
C ALA A 115 10.20 24.00 10.47
N PRO A 116 11.07 24.70 11.21
CA PRO A 116 10.80 26.08 11.62
C PRO A 116 10.45 26.98 10.41
N GLY A 117 9.32 27.69 10.48
CA GLY A 117 8.83 28.53 9.38
C GLY A 117 8.06 27.78 8.28
N ALA A 118 7.77 26.50 8.48
CA ALA A 118 6.89 25.73 7.60
C ALA A 118 5.46 26.29 7.60
N GLU A 119 4.99 26.79 8.75
CA GLU A 119 3.66 27.39 8.90
C GLU A 119 3.50 28.63 8.01
N ASP A 120 4.55 29.46 7.90
CA ASP A 120 4.55 30.66 7.08
C ASP A 120 4.52 30.31 5.58
N LYS A 121 5.24 29.26 5.19
CA LYS A 121 5.23 28.74 3.80
C LYS A 121 3.89 28.10 3.44
N ALA A 122 3.23 27.44 4.38
CA ALA A 122 1.91 26.86 4.18
C ALA A 122 0.79 27.93 4.20
N ARG A 123 0.99 29.05 4.93
CA ARG A 123 0.01 30.15 5.04
C ARG A 123 0.13 31.23 3.96
N GLY A 124 1.12 31.16 3.07
CA GLY A 124 1.28 32.12 1.95
C GLY A 124 0.06 32.24 1.01
N LEU A 125 -0.95 31.39 1.18
CA LEU A 125 -2.25 31.40 0.49
C LEU A 125 -3.37 32.12 1.28
N GLY A 126 -3.06 32.78 2.40
CA GLY A 126 -4.05 33.35 3.34
C GLY A 126 -4.35 34.84 3.21
N THR A 127 -3.72 35.57 2.29
CA THR A 127 -4.14 36.93 1.90
C THR A 127 -4.34 36.95 0.40
N PHE A 128 -5.34 36.21 -0.07
CA PHE A 128 -6.06 36.73 -1.22
C PHE A 128 -6.72 38.02 -0.70
N ASP A 129 -6.06 39.15 -0.89
CA ASP A 129 -6.73 40.45 -0.92
C ASP A 129 -7.77 40.32 -2.03
N ASP A 130 -8.98 39.83 -1.70
CA ASP A 130 -10.10 39.88 -2.63
C ASP A 130 -10.46 41.37 -2.71
N PRO A 131 -10.22 42.06 -3.84
CA PRO A 131 -10.49 43.50 -3.95
C PRO A 131 -11.99 43.83 -3.75
N ARG A 132 -12.85 42.81 -3.70
CA ARG A 132 -14.27 42.96 -3.36
C ARG A 132 -14.55 43.07 -1.86
N GLU A 133 -13.65 42.58 -1.00
CA GLU A 133 -13.79 42.69 0.45
C GLU A 133 -13.46 44.12 0.90
N ASP A 134 -12.36 44.70 0.41
CA ASP A 134 -12.01 46.12 0.60
C ASP A 134 -13.11 47.08 0.11
N ALA A 135 -13.79 46.74 -0.99
CA ALA A 135 -14.86 47.55 -1.54
C ALA A 135 -16.16 47.51 -0.70
N ARG A 136 -16.33 46.50 0.16
CA ARG A 136 -17.49 46.39 1.06
C ARG A 136 -17.29 47.15 2.36
N ASP A 137 -16.05 47.22 2.84
CA ASP A 137 -15.71 47.94 4.07
C ASP A 137 -15.53 49.46 3.85
N ALA A 138 -15.52 49.91 2.60
CA ALA A 138 -15.44 51.32 2.21
C ALA A 138 -16.80 52.05 2.10
N LEU A 139 -17.93 51.41 2.43
CA LEU A 139 -19.29 51.98 2.43
C LEU A 139 -19.84 52.17 3.85
#